data_AF-A0A165BIP7-F1
#
_entry.id   AF-A0A165BIP7-F1
#
_cell.length_a   1.000
_cell.length_b   1.000
_cell.length_c   1.000
_cell.angle_alpha   90.00
_cell.angle_beta   90.00
_cell.angle_gamma   90.00
#
_symmetry.space_group_name_H-M   'P 1'
#
loop_
_entity.id
_entity.type
_entity.pdbx_description
1 polymer ?
#
loop_
_entity_poly.entity_id
_entity_poly.type
_entity_poly.pdbx_seq_one_letter_code
_entity_poly.pdbx_strand_id
1 'polypeptide(L)'
;MSSSAGQPVQFEDVVEYRSKNDLPTSKRSRIVGIDTLLPSSIVPRPAGTTASSERAAETCFKWRGKGWLLIASSRWHILGCSATAHPADSPSGRPEWALTSFEKTAFTPAGLDIYSRTPEGLPAMLLEEIIHRAKALGGDVGKLAEQFFEVGRSAS
;
A
#
# COMPACT_ATOMS: atom_id res chain seq x y z
N MET A 1 -31.92 17.81 13.56
CA MET A 1 -30.47 17.55 13.69
C MET A 1 -29.98 17.03 12.35
N SER A 2 -29.41 17.90 11.51
CA SER A 2 -28.87 17.50 10.20
C SER A 2 -27.58 16.71 10.43
N SER A 3 -27.57 15.45 10.02
CA SER A 3 -26.39 14.60 10.02
C SER A 3 -25.32 15.25 9.14
N SER A 4 -24.22 15.70 9.74
CA SER A 4 -23.01 16.04 8.98
C SER A 4 -22.53 14.73 8.34
N ALA A 5 -22.72 14.59 7.03
CA ALA A 5 -22.02 13.57 6.27
C ALA A 5 -20.53 13.86 6.44
N GLY A 6 -19.84 13.02 7.22
CA GLY A 6 -18.44 13.22 7.59
C GLY A 6 -17.59 13.41 6.33
N GLN A 7 -16.68 14.39 6.38
CA GLN A 7 -15.73 14.62 5.30
C GLN A 7 -14.96 13.31 5.01
N PRO A 8 -14.69 13.00 3.74
CA PRO A 8 -13.91 11.82 3.40
C PRO A 8 -12.52 11.92 4.03
N VAL A 9 -12.00 10.80 4.56
CA VAL A 9 -10.64 10.77 5.10
C VAL A 9 -9.66 10.97 3.95
N GLN A 10 -8.86 12.04 4.04
CA GLN A 10 -7.87 12.41 3.04
C GLN A 10 -6.53 12.72 3.69
N PHE A 11 -5.44 12.39 3.00
CA PHE A 11 -4.10 12.81 3.40
C PHE A 11 -3.26 13.21 2.20
N GLU A 12 -2.33 14.14 2.44
CA GLU A 12 -1.33 14.50 1.44
C GLU A 12 -0.30 13.39 1.32
N ASP A 13 -0.07 12.94 0.09
CA ASP A 13 0.93 11.94 -0.23
C ASP A 13 2.09 12.60 -0.98
N VAL A 14 3.31 12.41 -0.47
CA VAL A 14 4.54 12.95 -1.05
C VAL A 14 5.51 11.80 -1.25
N VAL A 15 5.80 11.49 -2.51
CA VAL A 15 6.76 10.46 -2.89
C VAL A 15 8.03 11.13 -3.41
N GLU A 16 9.16 10.77 -2.81
CA GLU A 16 10.48 11.19 -3.28
C GLU A 16 11.32 9.98 -3.67
N TYR A 17 11.95 10.06 -4.84
CA TYR A 17 12.76 8.95 -5.34
C TYR A 17 13.95 9.44 -6.17
N ARG A 18 14.89 8.52 -6.38
CA ARG A 18 15.98 8.66 -7.36
C ARG A 18 15.88 7.51 -8.34
N SER A 19 16.26 7.75 -9.58
CA SER A 19 16.49 6.67 -10.52
C SER A 19 17.61 5.78 -10.00
N LYS A 20 17.54 4.48 -10.29
CA LYS A 20 18.63 3.53 -9.98
C LYS A 20 19.96 3.96 -10.62
N ASN A 21 19.91 4.71 -11.72
CA ASN A 21 21.09 5.21 -12.42
C ASN A 21 21.59 6.56 -11.90
N ASP A 22 20.90 7.18 -10.93
CA ASP A 22 21.32 8.44 -10.35
C ASP A 22 22.47 8.24 -9.35
N LEU A 23 23.38 9.22 -9.29
CA LEU A 23 24.37 9.28 -8.22
C LEU A 23 23.68 9.45 -6.86
N PRO A 24 24.26 8.94 -5.75
CA PRO A 24 23.71 9.12 -4.40
C PRO A 24 23.53 10.59 -3.99
N THR A 25 24.24 11.51 -4.64
CA THR A 25 24.18 12.96 -4.40
C THR A 25 23.18 13.70 -5.28
N SER A 26 22.57 13.02 -6.27
CA SER A 26 21.60 13.65 -7.17
C SER A 26 20.37 14.16 -6.42
N LYS A 27 19.78 15.24 -6.96
CA LYS A 27 18.51 15.77 -6.47
C LYS A 27 17.41 14.72 -6.64
N ARG A 28 16.60 14.51 -5.60
CA ARG A 28 15.45 13.60 -5.66
C ARG A 28 14.35 14.20 -6.53
N SER A 29 13.72 13.33 -7.32
CA SER A 29 12.42 13.60 -7.92
C SER A 29 11.36 13.62 -6.84
N ARG A 30 10.35 14.48 -6.98
CA ARG A 30 9.25 14.64 -6.02
C ARG A 30 7.90 14.60 -6.74
N ILE A 31 7.02 13.75 -6.24
CA ILE A 31 5.63 13.61 -6.65
C ILE A 31 4.75 13.97 -5.45
N VAL A 32 3.66 14.68 -5.70
CA VAL A 32 2.69 15.06 -4.67
C VAL A 32 1.30 14.66 -5.15
N GLY A 33 0.50 14.08 -4.28
CA GLY A 33 -0.89 13.72 -4.52
C GLY A 33 -1.74 13.81 -3.26
N ILE A 34 -2.98 13.36 -3.39
CA ILE A 34 -3.91 13.20 -2.29
C ILE A 34 -4.46 11.78 -2.36
N ASP A 35 -4.35 11.06 -1.25
CA ASP A 35 -5.08 9.82 -1.04
C ASP A 35 -6.42 10.12 -0.39
N THR A 36 -7.47 9.49 -0.90
CA THR A 36 -8.82 9.55 -0.36
C THR A 36 -9.27 8.14 -0.03
N LEU A 37 -9.61 7.91 1.25
CA LEU A 37 -10.21 6.65 1.69
C LEU A 37 -11.56 6.45 1.00
N LEU A 38 -11.75 5.28 0.40
CA LEU A 38 -12.98 4.91 -0.28
C LEU A 38 -13.86 4.12 0.68
N PRO A 39 -15.12 4.55 0.90
CA PRO A 39 -16.05 3.80 1.72
C PRO A 39 -16.27 2.37 1.21
N SER A 40 -16.43 1.43 2.14
CA SER A 40 -16.67 0.02 1.78
C SER A 40 -17.95 -0.19 0.95
N SER A 41 -18.89 0.77 0.96
CA SER A 41 -20.13 0.74 0.18
C SER A 41 -19.93 1.04 -1.32
N ILE A 42 -18.83 1.67 -1.71
CA ILE A 42 -18.57 2.09 -3.11
C ILE A 42 -17.52 1.22 -3.80
N VAL A 43 -16.84 0.34 -3.06
CA VAL A 43 -15.80 -0.55 -3.61
C VAL A 43 -16.39 -1.96 -3.80
N PRO A 44 -16.33 -2.54 -5.02
CA PRO A 44 -16.68 -3.94 -5.22
C PRO A 44 -15.77 -4.82 -4.36
N ARG A 45 -16.37 -5.68 -3.53
CA ARG A 45 -15.60 -6.61 -2.69
C ARG A 45 -14.80 -7.56 -3.58
N PRO A 46 -13.46 -7.67 -3.43
CA PRO A 46 -12.70 -8.66 -4.17
C PRO A 46 -13.20 -10.06 -3.83
N ALA A 47 -13.40 -10.89 -4.86
CA ALA A 47 -13.83 -12.27 -4.70
C ALA A 47 -12.79 -13.04 -3.87
N GLY A 48 -13.19 -13.56 -2.70
CA GLY A 48 -12.31 -14.32 -1.79
C GLY A 48 -12.20 -13.77 -0.37
N THR A 49 -12.65 -12.54 -0.09
CA THR A 49 -12.67 -11.98 1.28
C THR A 49 -13.96 -12.36 2.02
N THR A 50 -13.97 -13.49 2.73
CA THR A 50 -15.01 -13.82 3.74
C THR A 50 -14.76 -13.02 5.02
N ALA A 51 -14.96 -11.72 4.98
CA ALA A 51 -15.10 -10.91 6.18
C ALA A 51 -16.54 -11.02 6.67
N SER A 52 -16.75 -11.72 7.79
CA SER A 52 -18.01 -11.72 8.52
C SER A 52 -18.45 -10.28 8.77
N SER A 53 -19.63 -9.96 8.27
CA SER A 53 -20.28 -8.66 8.39
C SER A 53 -20.36 -8.24 9.85
N GLU A 54 -19.50 -7.31 10.28
CA GLU A 54 -19.83 -6.35 11.35
C GLU A 54 -18.86 -5.16 11.45
N ARG A 55 -17.60 -5.27 10.97
CA ARG A 55 -16.75 -4.10 10.65
C ARG A 55 -15.72 -4.45 9.57
N ALA A 56 -16.10 -4.35 8.30
CA ALA A 56 -15.10 -4.33 7.24
C ALA A 56 -14.30 -3.01 7.39
N ALA A 57 -13.02 -3.12 7.73
CA ALA A 57 -12.14 -1.95 7.76
C ALA A 57 -12.04 -1.38 6.33
N GLU A 58 -12.16 -0.07 6.21
CA GLU A 58 -11.93 0.62 4.94
C GLU A 58 -10.43 0.65 4.67
N THR A 59 -10.01 -0.07 3.64
CA THR A 59 -8.59 -0.29 3.32
C THR A 59 -8.27 0.08 1.88
N CYS A 60 -9.25 0.63 1.15
CA CYS A 60 -9.13 1.03 -0.25
C CYS A 60 -8.99 2.55 -0.36
N PHE A 61 -8.07 3.00 -1.18
CA PHE A 61 -7.75 4.40 -1.37
C PHE A 61 -7.77 4.74 -2.86
N LYS A 62 -8.17 5.97 -3.15
CA LYS A 62 -7.97 6.59 -4.46
C LYS A 62 -6.93 7.69 -4.33
N TRP A 63 -5.86 7.54 -5.08
CA TRP A 63 -4.84 8.55 -5.24
C TRP A 63 -5.16 9.46 -6.42
N ARG A 64 -4.88 10.76 -6.26
CA ARG A 64 -4.89 11.74 -7.36
C ARG A 64 -3.67 12.65 -7.27
N GLY A 65 -2.94 12.77 -8.38
CA GLY A 65 -1.78 13.66 -8.44
C GLY A 65 -2.15 15.13 -8.31
N LYS A 66 -1.22 15.95 -7.80
CA LYS A 66 -1.32 17.42 -7.74
C LYS A 66 -0.54 18.07 -8.88
N GLY A 67 -0.92 19.31 -9.23
CA GLY A 67 -0.26 20.09 -10.28
C GLY A 67 -0.42 19.47 -11.67
N TRP A 68 0.68 19.28 -12.39
CA TRP A 68 0.67 18.68 -13.72
C TRP A 68 0.22 17.21 -13.74
N LEU A 69 0.30 16.51 -12.59
CA LEU A 69 -0.13 15.13 -12.43
C LEU A 69 -1.63 14.98 -12.12
N LEU A 70 -2.43 16.04 -12.19
CA LEU A 70 -3.89 16.00 -11.93
C LEU A 70 -4.67 15.03 -12.83
N ILE A 71 -4.11 14.67 -13.99
CA ILE A 71 -4.66 13.68 -14.92
C ILE A 71 -4.40 12.24 -14.50
N ALA A 72 -3.44 12.02 -13.59
CA ALA A 72 -3.11 10.70 -13.09
C ALA A 72 -3.93 10.39 -11.83
N SER A 73 -4.61 9.25 -11.85
CA SER A 73 -5.26 8.67 -10.69
C SER A 73 -4.92 7.19 -10.60
N SER A 74 -4.82 6.70 -9.37
CA SER A 74 -4.64 5.28 -9.07
C SER A 74 -5.62 4.86 -7.99
N ARG A 75 -5.92 3.57 -7.92
CA ARG A 75 -6.55 2.96 -6.76
C ARG A 75 -5.60 1.95 -6.16
N TRP A 76 -5.55 1.91 -4.84
CA TRP A 76 -4.73 0.95 -4.11
C TRP A 76 -5.42 0.50 -2.83
N HIS A 77 -4.99 -0.63 -2.31
CA HIS A 77 -5.63 -1.31 -1.19
C HIS A 77 -4.59 -2.00 -0.32
N ILE A 78 -4.64 -1.79 1.00
CA ILE A 78 -3.92 -2.57 2.02
C ILE A 78 -4.53 -3.98 2.15
N LEU A 79 -3.83 -5.00 1.69
CA LEU A 79 -4.26 -6.41 1.79
C LEU A 79 -3.95 -7.03 3.15
N GLY A 80 -2.95 -6.51 3.85
CA GLY A 80 -2.57 -6.94 5.19
C GLY A 80 -1.50 -6.05 5.79
N CYS A 81 -1.43 -6.01 7.12
CA CYS A 81 -0.39 -5.31 7.85
C CYS A 81 -0.11 -6.00 9.19
N SER A 82 1.04 -5.71 9.79
CA SER A 82 1.32 -6.09 11.17
C SER A 82 0.28 -5.45 12.09
N ALA A 83 -0.31 -6.23 12.99
CA ALA A 83 -1.25 -5.71 13.98
C ALA A 83 -0.52 -4.79 14.98
N THR A 84 -0.55 -3.49 14.71
CA THR A 84 -0.25 -2.45 15.70
C THR A 84 -1.44 -1.51 15.75
N ALA A 85 -2.46 -1.89 16.54
CA ALA A 85 -3.63 -1.05 16.79
C ALA A 85 -3.26 0.25 17.56
N HIS A 86 -2.12 0.27 18.24
CA HIS A 86 -1.60 1.43 18.93
C HIS A 86 -0.07 1.32 19.11
N PRO A 87 0.70 2.41 18.96
CA PRO A 87 2.15 2.41 19.20
C PRO A 87 2.55 2.03 20.64
N ALA A 88 1.59 2.05 21.59
CA ALA A 88 1.81 1.61 22.97
C ALA A 88 1.67 0.09 23.18
N ASP A 89 1.06 -0.62 22.23
CA ASP A 89 0.75 -2.06 22.34
C ASP A 89 1.68 -2.93 21.49
N SER A 90 2.67 -2.33 20.83
CA SER A 90 3.67 -3.09 20.08
C SER A 90 4.66 -3.68 21.07
N PRO A 91 4.70 -5.01 21.30
CA PRO A 91 5.81 -5.60 22.02
C PRO A 91 7.07 -5.27 21.21
N SER A 92 7.98 -4.55 21.85
CA SER A 92 9.27 -4.14 21.30
C SER A 92 10.00 -5.35 20.70
N GLY A 93 9.88 -5.54 19.37
CA GLY A 93 10.53 -6.65 18.67
C GLY A 93 9.75 -7.28 17.51
N ARG A 94 8.46 -6.99 17.30
CA ARG A 94 7.77 -7.47 16.09
C ARG A 94 8.03 -6.56 14.88
N PRO A 95 8.44 -7.09 13.70
CA PRO A 95 8.59 -6.29 12.49
C PRO A 95 7.26 -5.65 12.07
N GLU A 96 7.27 -4.34 11.85
CA GLU A 96 6.14 -3.62 11.27
C GLU A 96 6.18 -3.70 9.74
N TRP A 97 5.05 -4.08 9.15
CA TRP A 97 4.93 -4.27 7.71
C TRP A 97 3.55 -3.96 7.17
N ALA A 98 3.46 -3.72 5.86
CA ALA A 98 2.21 -3.63 5.12
C ALA A 98 2.37 -4.28 3.75
N LEU A 99 1.34 -4.99 3.29
CA LEU A 99 1.19 -5.50 1.94
C LEU A 99 0.11 -4.66 1.25
N THR A 100 0.45 -4.00 0.15
CA THR A 100 -0.51 -3.24 -0.66
C THR A 100 -0.65 -3.85 -2.04
N SER A 101 -1.79 -3.58 -2.67
CA SER A 101 -2.02 -3.79 -4.09
C SER A 101 -2.43 -2.49 -4.75
N PHE A 102 -2.07 -2.30 -6.01
CA PHE A 102 -2.48 -1.13 -6.78
C PHE A 102 -2.91 -1.52 -8.19
N GLU A 103 -3.94 -0.82 -8.68
CA GLU A 103 -4.48 -1.01 -10.01
C GLU A 103 -3.51 -0.45 -11.08
N LYS A 104 -3.62 -1.01 -12.29
CA LYS A 104 -2.91 -0.48 -13.46
C LYS A 104 -3.34 0.98 -13.72
N THR A 105 -2.37 1.84 -13.94
CA THR A 105 -2.58 3.20 -14.43
C THR A 105 -2.14 3.32 -15.90
N ALA A 106 -2.30 4.50 -16.49
CA ALA A 106 -1.73 4.79 -17.82
C ALA A 106 -0.19 4.74 -17.85
N PHE A 107 0.47 4.79 -16.68
CA PHE A 107 1.92 4.92 -16.56
C PHE A 107 2.58 3.78 -15.79
N THR A 108 1.81 3.00 -15.04
CA THR A 108 2.30 1.91 -14.19
C THR A 108 1.43 0.66 -14.38
N PRO A 109 2.02 -0.54 -14.53
CA PRO A 109 1.28 -1.80 -14.42
C PRO A 109 0.60 -1.94 -13.06
N ALA A 110 -0.34 -2.89 -12.93
CA ALA A 110 -0.81 -3.31 -11.60
C ALA A 110 0.33 -3.99 -10.83
N GLY A 111 0.32 -3.90 -9.50
CA GLY A 111 1.40 -4.47 -8.70
C GLY A 111 1.05 -4.69 -7.23
N LEU A 112 2.01 -5.28 -6.53
CA LEU A 112 2.01 -5.49 -5.10
C LEU A 112 3.30 -4.96 -4.50
N ASP A 113 3.21 -4.31 -3.35
CA ASP A 113 4.37 -3.86 -2.59
C ASP A 113 4.33 -4.44 -1.17
N ILE A 114 5.49 -4.84 -0.65
CA ILE A 114 5.69 -5.17 0.76
C ILE A 114 6.57 -4.08 1.37
N TYR A 115 6.00 -3.34 2.31
CA TYR A 115 6.71 -2.32 3.07
C TYR A 115 7.25 -2.91 4.37
N SER A 116 8.47 -2.49 4.72
CA SER A 116 9.05 -2.66 6.05
C SER A 116 9.21 -1.29 6.69
N ARG A 117 8.92 -1.19 7.99
CA ARG A 117 9.21 0.05 8.75
C ARG A 117 10.71 0.31 8.88
N THR A 118 11.51 -0.76 8.96
CA THR A 118 12.95 -0.67 9.23
C THR A 118 13.76 -0.86 7.95
N PRO A 119 14.92 -0.18 7.81
CA PRO A 119 15.76 -0.25 6.61
C PRO A 119 16.40 -1.63 6.39
N GLU A 120 16.52 -2.44 7.45
CA GLU A 120 17.01 -3.82 7.38
C GLU A 120 16.04 -4.73 6.60
N GLY A 121 14.77 -4.32 6.47
CA GLY A 121 13.72 -5.14 5.85
C GLY A 121 13.12 -6.15 6.83
N LEU A 122 12.36 -7.11 6.29
CA LEU A 122 11.69 -8.14 7.07
C LEU A 122 12.55 -9.39 7.22
N PRO A 123 12.44 -10.13 8.34
CA PRO A 123 13.02 -11.46 8.45
C PRO A 123 12.54 -12.36 7.31
N ALA A 124 13.45 -13.16 6.73
CA ALA A 124 13.16 -13.98 5.55
C ALA A 124 11.93 -14.88 5.74
N MET A 125 11.80 -15.54 6.91
CA MET A 125 10.64 -16.39 7.22
C MET A 125 9.31 -15.62 7.18
N LEU A 126 9.28 -14.38 7.68
CA LEU A 126 8.08 -13.55 7.67
C LEU A 126 7.75 -13.10 6.25
N LEU A 127 8.76 -12.72 5.47
CA LEU A 127 8.59 -12.34 4.07
C LEU A 127 8.02 -13.50 3.24
N GLU A 128 8.58 -14.70 3.40
CA GLU A 128 8.10 -15.92 2.74
C GLU A 128 6.65 -16.25 3.14
N GLU A 129 6.30 -16.09 4.42
CA GLU A 129 4.94 -16.29 4.90
C GLU A 129 3.95 -15.30 4.25
N ILE A 130 4.30 -14.02 4.19
CA ILE A 130 3.47 -12.97 3.56
C ILE A 130 3.25 -13.31 2.07
N ILE A 131 4.33 -13.66 1.36
CA ILE A 131 4.26 -14.02 -0.07
C ILE A 131 3.41 -15.29 -0.27
N HIS A 132 3.60 -16.31 0.57
CA HIS A 132 2.83 -17.55 0.50
C HIS A 132 1.33 -17.27 0.68
N ARG A 133 0.96 -16.48 1.68
CA ARG A 133 -0.44 -16.09 1.93
C ARG A 133 -1.00 -15.25 0.78
N ALA A 134 -0.22 -14.32 0.23
CA ALA A 134 -0.63 -13.51 -0.92
C ALA A 134 -0.92 -14.38 -2.16
N LYS A 135 -0.07 -15.39 -2.44
CA LYS A 135 -0.30 -16.37 -3.51
C LYS A 135 -1.60 -17.17 -3.29
N ALA A 136 -1.86 -17.57 -2.06
CA ALA A 136 -3.04 -18.35 -1.69
C ALA A 136 -4.37 -17.60 -1.88
N LEU A 137 -4.36 -16.26 -1.98
CA LEU A 137 -5.55 -15.47 -2.32
C LEU A 137 -6.04 -15.73 -3.75
N GLY A 138 -5.17 -16.19 -4.65
CA GLY A 138 -5.50 -16.44 -6.05
C GLY A 138 -5.89 -15.19 -6.83
N GLY A 139 -6.55 -15.36 -7.97
CA GLY A 139 -6.95 -14.25 -8.85
C GLY A 139 -5.76 -13.42 -9.32
N ASP A 140 -5.96 -12.12 -9.46
CA ASP A 140 -4.89 -11.21 -9.92
C ASP A 140 -3.83 -10.96 -8.84
N VAL A 141 -4.23 -10.93 -7.55
CA VAL A 141 -3.30 -10.79 -6.42
C VAL A 141 -2.33 -11.98 -6.38
N GLY A 142 -2.84 -13.21 -6.51
CA GLY A 142 -2.00 -14.41 -6.51
C GLY A 142 -0.98 -14.42 -7.65
N LYS A 143 -1.41 -14.05 -8.87
CA LYS A 143 -0.51 -13.94 -10.04
C LYS A 143 0.57 -12.87 -9.84
N LEU A 144 0.21 -11.71 -9.31
CA LEU A 144 1.19 -10.65 -9.01
C LEU A 144 2.19 -11.11 -7.92
N ALA A 145 1.73 -11.89 -6.94
CA ALA A 145 2.58 -12.39 -5.87
C ALA A 145 3.63 -13.44 -6.33
N GLU A 146 3.47 -14.03 -7.51
CA GLU A 146 4.50 -14.88 -8.14
C GLU A 146 5.68 -14.08 -8.67
N GLN A 147 5.52 -12.77 -8.88
CA GLN A 147 6.48 -11.90 -9.53
C GLN A 147 7.24 -10.98 -8.56
N PHE A 148 7.10 -11.19 -7.24
CA PHE A 148 7.84 -10.43 -6.25
C PHE A 148 9.35 -10.54 -6.47
N PHE A 149 10.02 -9.40 -6.36
CA PHE A 149 11.47 -9.29 -6.37
C PHE A 149 11.91 -8.30 -5.30
N GLU A 150 13.13 -8.48 -4.77
CA GLU A 150 13.69 -7.56 -3.78
C GLU A 150 14.19 -6.28 -4.47
N VAL A 151 13.83 -5.12 -3.92
CA VAL A 151 14.40 -3.83 -4.33
C VAL A 151 15.71 -3.62 -3.59
N GLY A 152 16.79 -3.45 -4.34
CA GLY A 152 18.13 -3.23 -3.78
C GLY A 152 18.16 -2.02 -2.83
N ARG A 153 18.67 -2.23 -1.62
CA ARG A 153 18.80 -1.20 -0.60
C ARG A 153 19.85 -0.17 -1.04
N SER A 154 19.58 1.12 -0.84
CA SER A 154 20.62 2.13 -1.01
C SER A 154 21.72 1.87 0.03
N ALA A 155 22.98 1.80 -0.38
CA ALA A 155 24.08 1.86 0.58
C ALA A 155 23.95 3.20 1.34
N SER A 156 23.96 3.13 2.66
CA SER A 156 23.97 4.32 3.52
C SER A 156 25.28 5.09 3.36
#